data_AF-A0A0G9FYU0-F1
#
_entry.id   AF-A0A0G9FYU0-F1
#
_cell.length_a   1.000
_cell.length_b   1.000
_cell.length_c   1.000
_cell.angle_alpha   90.00
_cell.angle_beta   90.00
_cell.angle_gamma   90.00
#
_symmetry.space_group_name_H-M   'P 1'
#
loop_
_entity.id
_entity.type
_entity.pdbx_description
1 polymer ?
#
loop_
_entity_poly.entity_id
_entity_poly.type
_entity_poly.pdbx_seq_one_letter_code
_entity_poly.pdbx_strand_id
1 'polypeptide(L)'
;MPYQLVELSPVANDLEQLGTKEKFWFYFSDDTVNLQLFKYSRPGTGEHWSEKCAAELCHLLNIPHASYDLARYNGRFGVVTQNIIPSGFRMVMGNEVLHSSTFDYPGPLQAGEKPVRVREHTVTRVLGCLDRESIKPPPSVYDLTGLNAADVFCGYLMLDALVSNQDRHHENWAIMLNNETGEQFLCPTYDHAASLGREMLDDERNERLNTKDKNRQIPCFVRKARSELFKAKTDKKPLLTVEAFQHAVEGRVAARDHWLGKLSVLTEDSITDVFNQVPSSCISDSARRFATLMVMENRRRLLE
;
A
#
# COMPACT_ATOMS: atom_id res chain seq x y z
N MET A 1 10.69 -6.16 19.86
CA MET A 1 12.14 -5.95 19.59
C MET A 1 12.25 -4.99 18.42
N PRO A 2 13.27 -4.12 18.31
CA PRO A 2 13.44 -3.28 17.13
C PRO A 2 13.45 -4.10 15.84
N TYR A 3 12.90 -3.57 14.75
CA TYR A 3 13.01 -4.17 13.43
C TYR A 3 14.48 -4.25 13.03
N GLN A 4 14.86 -5.38 12.46
CA GLN A 4 16.22 -5.58 11.99
C GLN A 4 16.48 -4.76 10.73
N LEU A 5 17.57 -3.99 10.71
CA LEU A 5 18.13 -3.42 9.49
C LEU A 5 19.15 -4.41 8.93
N VAL A 6 18.85 -4.99 7.77
CA VAL A 6 19.69 -6.01 7.14
C VAL A 6 20.71 -5.35 6.21
N GLU A 7 21.99 -5.63 6.42
CA GLU A 7 23.05 -5.26 5.46
C GLU A 7 23.11 -6.31 4.35
N LEU A 8 22.88 -5.87 3.12
CA LEU A 8 22.88 -6.70 1.94
C LEU A 8 24.24 -6.65 1.26
N SER A 9 24.72 -7.82 0.85
CA SER A 9 25.83 -7.99 -0.10
C SER A 9 25.53 -9.02 -1.20
N PRO A 10 24.30 -9.06 -1.78
CA PRO A 10 23.95 -10.05 -2.78
C PRO A 10 24.55 -9.74 -4.14
N VAL A 11 24.64 -10.78 -4.98
CA VAL A 11 24.81 -10.63 -6.42
C VAL A 11 23.42 -10.43 -7.02
N ALA A 12 23.21 -9.33 -7.76
CA ALA A 12 21.95 -9.09 -8.44
C ALA A 12 21.74 -10.14 -9.54
N ASN A 13 20.56 -10.76 -9.56
CA ASN A 13 20.20 -11.76 -10.58
C ASN A 13 19.57 -11.11 -11.80
N ASP A 14 18.63 -10.18 -11.58
CA ASP A 14 17.90 -9.52 -12.65
C ASP A 14 17.46 -8.12 -12.24
N LEU A 15 17.30 -7.22 -13.21
CA LEU A 15 16.79 -5.88 -13.02
C LEU A 15 15.28 -5.88 -13.19
N GLU A 16 14.55 -5.41 -12.17
CA GLU A 16 13.10 -5.30 -12.24
C GLU A 16 12.71 -3.96 -12.88
N GLN A 17 12.00 -4.01 -14.02
CA GLN A 17 11.74 -2.85 -14.87
C GLN A 17 10.38 -2.17 -14.59
N LEU A 18 9.45 -2.80 -13.86
CA LEU A 18 8.15 -2.19 -13.58
C LEU A 18 8.26 -1.06 -12.55
N GLY A 19 7.53 0.04 -12.70
CA GLY A 19 7.58 1.16 -11.76
C GLY A 19 8.85 2.01 -11.87
N THR A 20 8.97 3.02 -11.01
CA THR A 20 9.97 4.11 -11.19
C THR A 20 11.16 4.03 -10.24
N LYS A 21 11.17 3.09 -9.30
CA LYS A 21 12.27 2.93 -8.35
C LYS A 21 13.34 2.03 -8.92
N GLU A 22 14.59 2.28 -8.50
CA GLU A 22 15.67 1.34 -8.71
C GLU A 22 15.41 0.10 -7.84
N LYS A 23 15.40 -1.08 -8.47
CA LYS A 23 15.17 -2.35 -7.80
C LYS A 23 15.75 -3.51 -8.59
N PHE A 24 16.12 -4.57 -7.89
CA PHE A 24 16.70 -5.77 -8.47
C PHE A 24 16.27 -7.01 -7.70
N TRP A 25 16.11 -8.10 -8.43
CA TRP A 25 15.84 -9.41 -7.87
C TRP A 25 17.16 -10.09 -7.48
N PHE A 26 17.15 -10.80 -6.35
CA PHE A 26 18.29 -11.55 -5.84
C PHE A 26 17.84 -12.77 -5.03
N TYR A 27 18.75 -13.69 -4.77
CA TYR A 27 18.58 -14.74 -3.75
C TYR A 27 19.50 -14.45 -2.56
N PHE A 28 19.09 -14.82 -1.35
CA PHE A 28 19.97 -14.72 -0.18
C PHE A 28 20.97 -15.87 -0.15
N SER A 29 22.27 -15.55 -0.24
CA SER A 29 23.36 -16.53 -0.13
C SER A 29 23.18 -17.72 -1.08
N ASP A 30 23.11 -18.95 -0.55
CA ASP A 30 22.99 -20.20 -1.31
C ASP A 30 21.52 -20.60 -1.59
N ASP A 31 20.56 -19.74 -1.24
CA ASP A 31 19.16 -19.96 -1.61
C ASP A 31 19.01 -19.87 -3.13
N THR A 32 18.26 -20.79 -3.72
CA THR A 32 17.98 -20.83 -5.17
C THR A 32 16.47 -20.83 -5.46
N VAL A 33 15.66 -20.74 -4.42
CA VAL A 33 14.20 -20.92 -4.49
C VAL A 33 13.47 -19.64 -4.10
N ASN A 34 13.89 -18.98 -3.02
CA ASN A 34 13.17 -17.81 -2.52
C ASN A 34 13.70 -16.52 -3.15
N LEU A 35 13.16 -16.18 -4.33
CA LEU A 35 13.49 -14.95 -5.02
C LEU A 35 12.97 -13.74 -4.24
N GLN A 36 13.84 -12.75 -4.02
CA GLN A 36 13.53 -11.55 -3.26
C GLN A 36 13.84 -10.30 -4.07
N LEU A 37 13.05 -9.25 -3.85
CA LEU A 37 13.20 -7.96 -4.50
C LEU A 37 13.75 -6.97 -3.48
N PHE A 38 14.90 -6.38 -3.81
CA PHE A 38 15.35 -5.19 -3.11
C PHE A 38 14.84 -3.94 -3.82
N LYS A 39 14.16 -3.05 -3.08
CA LYS A 39 13.69 -1.75 -3.56
C LYS A 39 14.48 -0.64 -2.86
N TYR A 40 15.25 0.13 -3.61
CA TYR A 40 15.92 1.30 -3.03
C TYR A 40 14.91 2.36 -2.61
N SER A 41 15.23 3.07 -1.53
CA SER A 41 14.59 4.34 -1.22
C SER A 41 15.24 5.48 -2.00
N ARG A 42 14.42 6.45 -2.42
CA ARG A 42 14.95 7.68 -3.00
C ARG A 42 15.76 8.48 -1.95
N PRO A 43 16.90 9.09 -2.33
CA PRO A 43 17.70 9.88 -1.40
C PRO A 43 16.87 10.97 -0.71
N GLY A 44 17.08 11.17 0.59
CA GLY A 44 16.39 12.18 1.39
C GLY A 44 14.92 11.88 1.69
N THR A 45 14.42 10.69 1.36
CA THR A 45 13.04 10.27 1.65
C THR A 45 13.00 9.20 2.74
N GLY A 46 11.80 9.00 3.30
CA GLY A 46 11.49 7.93 4.26
C GLY A 46 10.83 6.69 3.67
N GLU A 47 11.01 6.42 2.37
CA GLU A 47 10.27 5.36 1.66
C GLU A 47 10.42 3.97 2.32
N HIS A 48 11.61 3.61 2.82
CA HIS A 48 11.87 2.31 3.47
C HIS A 48 11.08 2.11 4.75
N TRP A 49 11.14 3.08 5.68
CA TRP A 49 10.40 2.96 6.94
C TRP A 49 8.90 3.14 6.73
N SER A 50 8.49 3.92 5.72
CA SER A 50 7.09 4.09 5.36
C SER A 50 6.48 2.76 4.90
N GLU A 51 7.16 2.06 3.99
CA GLU A 51 6.74 0.74 3.51
C GLU A 51 6.69 -0.29 4.64
N LYS A 52 7.74 -0.35 5.48
CA LYS A 52 7.78 -1.24 6.65
C LYS A 52 6.61 -0.97 7.59
N CYS A 53 6.43 0.27 8.04
CA CYS A 53 5.36 0.60 8.98
C CYS A 53 3.97 0.35 8.40
N ALA A 54 3.74 0.59 7.10
CA ALA A 54 2.48 0.26 6.46
C ALA A 54 2.20 -1.26 6.50
N ALA A 55 3.20 -2.09 6.23
CA ALA A 55 3.07 -3.54 6.30
C ALA A 55 2.80 -4.05 7.73
N GLU A 56 3.44 -3.46 8.74
CA GLU A 56 3.20 -3.82 10.14
C GLU A 56 1.80 -3.38 10.61
N LEU A 57 1.29 -2.24 10.12
CA LEU A 57 -0.11 -1.86 10.34
C LEU A 57 -1.08 -2.82 9.64
N CYS A 58 -0.77 -3.32 8.43
CA CYS A 58 -1.55 -4.37 7.80
C CYS A 58 -1.59 -5.64 8.66
N HIS A 59 -0.45 -6.05 9.22
CA HIS A 59 -0.36 -7.21 10.09
C HIS A 59 -1.28 -7.08 11.30
N LEU A 60 -1.23 -5.94 12.01
CA LEU A 60 -2.11 -5.67 13.15
C LEU A 60 -3.60 -5.63 12.78
N LEU A 61 -3.91 -5.19 11.56
CA LEU A 61 -5.29 -5.12 11.05
C LEU A 61 -5.77 -6.43 10.40
N ASN A 62 -4.90 -7.44 10.28
CA ASN A 62 -5.15 -8.68 9.55
C ASN A 62 -5.49 -8.47 8.06
N ILE A 63 -4.87 -7.47 7.43
CA ILE A 63 -5.01 -7.20 5.99
C ILE A 63 -3.97 -8.04 5.24
N PRO A 64 -4.32 -8.88 4.25
CA PRO A 64 -3.32 -9.62 3.46
C PRO A 64 -2.35 -8.65 2.77
N HIS A 65 -1.06 -8.79 3.04
CA HIS A 65 -0.04 -7.84 2.56
C HIS A 65 1.27 -8.53 2.18
N ALA A 66 2.06 -7.88 1.32
CA ALA A 66 3.47 -8.23 1.11
C ALA A 66 4.29 -7.92 2.36
N SER A 67 5.23 -8.79 2.72
CA SER A 67 6.17 -8.54 3.81
C SER A 67 7.30 -7.63 3.34
N TYR A 68 7.78 -6.79 4.25
CA TYR A 68 8.92 -5.91 3.99
C TYR A 68 9.87 -5.91 5.17
N ASP A 69 11.16 -6.00 4.89
CA ASP A 69 12.23 -5.86 5.87
C ASP A 69 13.11 -4.66 5.52
N LEU A 70 13.54 -3.94 6.56
CA LEU A 70 14.44 -2.80 6.38
C LEU A 70 15.80 -3.32 5.93
N ALA A 71 16.37 -2.70 4.91
CA ALA A 71 17.65 -3.12 4.38
C ALA A 71 18.53 -1.95 3.94
N ARG A 72 19.83 -2.23 3.85
CA ARG A 72 20.83 -1.32 3.29
C ARG A 72 21.70 -2.08 2.32
N TYR A 73 21.89 -1.52 1.13
CA TYR A 73 22.77 -2.06 0.10
C TYR A 73 23.64 -0.93 -0.47
N ASN A 74 24.95 -1.16 -0.56
CA ASN A 74 25.92 -0.14 -0.98
C ASN A 74 25.74 1.23 -0.27
N GLY A 75 25.50 1.18 1.04
CA GLY A 75 25.30 2.38 1.87
C GLY A 75 23.97 3.10 1.69
N ARG A 76 23.06 2.62 0.84
CA ARG A 76 21.74 3.22 0.58
C ARG A 76 20.62 2.40 1.20
N PHE A 77 19.67 3.08 1.82
CA PHE A 77 18.48 2.44 2.41
C PHE A 77 17.52 1.92 1.34
N GLY A 78 16.80 0.88 1.72
CA GLY A 78 15.74 0.26 0.94
C GLY A 78 14.93 -0.71 1.78
N VAL A 79 14.12 -1.51 1.11
CA VAL A 79 13.42 -2.64 1.70
C VAL A 79 13.64 -3.88 0.87
N VAL A 80 13.59 -5.03 1.54
CA VAL A 80 13.52 -6.34 0.92
C VAL A 80 12.11 -6.86 1.03
N THR A 81 11.61 -7.46 -0.04
CA THR A 81 10.32 -8.16 -0.04
C THR A 81 10.44 -9.47 -0.79
N GLN A 82 9.70 -10.49 -0.34
CA GLN A 82 9.64 -11.78 -1.03
C GLN A 82 8.73 -11.67 -2.26
N ASN A 83 8.96 -12.51 -3.26
CA ASN A 83 8.01 -12.65 -4.35
C ASN A 83 6.66 -13.17 -3.82
N ILE A 84 5.62 -12.33 -3.89
CA ILE A 84 4.27 -12.66 -3.43
C ILE A 84 3.50 -13.56 -4.42
N ILE A 85 4.04 -13.77 -5.62
CA ILE A 85 3.42 -14.60 -6.66
C ILE A 85 3.93 -16.03 -6.51
N PRO A 86 3.07 -17.00 -6.12
CA PRO A 86 3.47 -18.39 -5.98
C PRO A 86 3.85 -19.02 -7.33
N SER A 87 4.62 -20.11 -7.27
CA SER A 87 4.92 -20.90 -8.47
C SER A 87 3.64 -21.37 -9.18
N GLY A 88 3.63 -21.31 -10.51
CA GLY A 88 2.46 -21.62 -11.34
C GLY A 88 1.48 -20.47 -11.51
N PHE A 89 1.63 -19.37 -10.77
CA PHE A 89 0.84 -18.15 -10.94
C PHE A 89 1.64 -17.07 -11.68
N ARG A 90 0.91 -16.17 -12.33
CA ARG A 90 1.44 -14.89 -12.81
C ARG A 90 0.64 -13.73 -12.22
N MET A 91 1.31 -12.58 -12.10
CA MET A 91 0.63 -11.33 -11.76
C MET A 91 -0.07 -10.77 -13.00
N VAL A 92 -1.33 -10.35 -12.85
CA VAL A 92 -2.08 -9.59 -13.85
C VAL A 92 -2.44 -8.25 -13.21
N MET A 93 -1.84 -7.17 -13.71
CA MET A 93 -1.98 -5.85 -13.09
C MET A 93 -3.40 -5.31 -13.22
N GLY A 94 -3.80 -4.45 -12.29
CA GLY A 94 -5.14 -3.87 -12.25
C GLY A 94 -5.53 -3.12 -13.54
N ASN A 95 -4.56 -2.51 -14.24
CA ASN A 95 -4.77 -1.87 -15.54
C ASN A 95 -5.20 -2.89 -16.63
N GLU A 96 -4.54 -4.04 -16.69
CA GLU A 96 -4.87 -5.15 -17.61
C GLU A 96 -6.21 -5.80 -17.24
N VAL A 97 -6.43 -6.00 -15.93
CA VAL A 97 -7.68 -6.56 -15.40
C VAL A 97 -8.85 -5.65 -15.74
N LEU A 98 -8.74 -4.34 -15.53
CA LEU A 98 -9.78 -3.38 -15.86
C LEU A 98 -9.98 -3.25 -17.38
N HIS A 99 -8.90 -3.20 -18.16
CA HIS A 99 -8.98 -3.14 -19.62
C HIS A 99 -9.73 -4.33 -20.21
N SER A 100 -9.47 -5.54 -19.70
CA SER A 100 -10.10 -6.77 -20.20
C SER A 100 -11.53 -6.97 -19.70
N SER A 101 -11.93 -6.34 -18.59
CA SER A 101 -13.23 -6.59 -17.93
C SER A 101 -14.22 -5.43 -18.02
N THR A 102 -13.78 -4.22 -18.35
CA THR A 102 -14.64 -3.03 -18.40
C THR A 102 -14.59 -2.37 -19.77
N PHE A 103 -15.77 -2.17 -20.36
CA PHE A 103 -15.89 -1.45 -21.63
C PHE A 103 -15.31 -0.04 -21.48
N ASP A 104 -14.59 0.43 -22.50
CA ASP A 104 -13.95 1.75 -22.61
C ASP A 104 -12.73 2.04 -21.72
N TYR A 105 -12.25 1.09 -20.92
CA TYR A 105 -11.06 1.33 -20.10
C TYR A 105 -9.80 1.38 -20.98
N PRO A 106 -8.93 2.40 -20.81
CA PRO A 106 -7.72 2.53 -21.62
C PRO A 106 -6.83 1.28 -21.56
N GLY A 107 -6.28 0.89 -22.70
CA GLY A 107 -5.28 -0.18 -22.75
C GLY A 107 -3.98 0.21 -22.04
N PRO A 108 -3.11 -0.77 -21.76
CA PRO A 108 -1.75 -0.50 -21.29
C PRO A 108 -1.02 0.45 -22.24
N LEU A 109 -0.20 1.35 -21.68
CA LEU A 109 0.59 2.30 -22.47
C LEU A 109 1.53 1.56 -23.42
N GLN A 110 1.59 2.02 -24.66
CA GLN A 110 2.55 1.51 -25.64
C GLN A 110 3.92 2.18 -25.48
N ALA A 111 4.97 1.54 -25.99
CA ALA A 111 6.32 2.07 -25.94
C ALA A 111 6.39 3.48 -26.60
N GLY A 112 6.81 4.47 -25.82
CA GLY A 112 6.92 5.87 -26.25
C GLY A 112 5.71 6.75 -25.91
N GLU A 113 4.62 6.18 -25.40
CA GLU A 113 3.50 6.95 -24.88
C GLU A 113 3.83 7.55 -23.50
N LYS A 114 3.34 8.76 -23.26
CA LYS A 114 3.48 9.38 -21.94
C LYS A 114 2.35 8.90 -21.04
N PRO A 115 2.64 8.52 -19.78
CA PRO A 115 1.59 8.21 -18.83
C PRO A 115 0.68 9.42 -18.62
N VAL A 116 -0.62 9.20 -18.83
CA VAL A 116 -1.67 10.18 -18.56
C VAL A 116 -2.54 9.62 -17.45
N ARG A 117 -3.04 10.52 -16.60
CA ARG A 117 -3.98 10.18 -15.54
C ARG A 117 -5.24 9.50 -16.12
N VAL A 118 -5.48 8.26 -15.72
CA VAL A 118 -6.61 7.43 -16.15
C VAL A 118 -7.81 7.67 -15.22
N ARG A 119 -8.76 8.51 -15.65
CA ARG A 119 -9.93 8.87 -14.83
C ARG A 119 -10.96 7.74 -14.73
N GLU A 120 -10.85 6.78 -15.63
CA GLU A 120 -11.57 5.53 -15.66
C GLU A 120 -11.21 4.61 -14.48
N HIS A 121 -10.09 4.86 -13.78
CA HIS A 121 -9.75 4.14 -12.55
C HIS A 121 -10.67 4.59 -11.40
N THR A 122 -11.90 4.10 -11.40
CA THR A 122 -12.91 4.42 -10.39
C THR A 122 -13.05 3.30 -9.37
N VAL A 123 -13.43 3.65 -8.13
CA VAL A 123 -13.72 2.67 -7.08
C VAL A 123 -14.74 1.63 -7.57
N THR A 124 -15.83 2.08 -8.19
CA THR A 124 -16.89 1.19 -8.70
C THR A 124 -16.39 0.21 -9.76
N ARG A 125 -15.48 0.60 -10.65
CA ARG A 125 -14.93 -0.31 -11.68
C ARG A 125 -14.00 -1.35 -11.08
N VAL A 126 -13.14 -0.95 -10.14
CA VAL A 126 -12.26 -1.87 -9.42
C VAL A 126 -13.08 -2.91 -8.66
N LEU A 127 -14.04 -2.45 -7.85
CA LEU A 127 -14.89 -3.36 -7.07
C LEU A 127 -15.76 -4.25 -7.97
N GLY A 128 -16.37 -3.70 -9.01
CA GLY A 128 -17.19 -4.49 -9.95
C GLY A 128 -16.40 -5.57 -10.68
N CYS A 129 -15.11 -5.35 -10.94
CA CYS A 129 -14.23 -6.40 -11.46
C CYS A 129 -13.96 -7.48 -10.41
N LEU A 130 -13.61 -7.07 -9.20
CA LEU A 130 -13.26 -7.97 -8.09
C LEU A 130 -14.47 -8.70 -7.47
N ASP A 131 -15.70 -8.27 -7.74
CA ASP A 131 -16.92 -8.98 -7.33
C ASP A 131 -17.18 -10.25 -8.14
N ARG A 132 -16.47 -10.46 -9.25
CA ARG A 132 -16.63 -11.67 -10.06
C ARG A 132 -16.25 -12.89 -9.23
N GLU A 133 -17.16 -13.86 -9.13
CA GLU A 133 -16.97 -15.11 -8.37
C GLU A 133 -15.70 -15.87 -8.76
N SER A 134 -15.22 -15.71 -9.99
CA SER A 134 -13.97 -16.30 -10.46
C SER A 134 -12.74 -15.78 -9.72
N ILE A 135 -12.79 -14.57 -9.16
CA ILE A 135 -11.69 -13.93 -8.43
C ILE A 135 -11.93 -14.13 -6.94
N LYS A 136 -11.15 -15.02 -6.34
CA LYS A 136 -11.21 -15.35 -4.92
C LYS A 136 -10.45 -14.30 -4.09
N PRO A 137 -10.75 -14.14 -2.78
CA PRO A 137 -9.91 -13.39 -1.85
C PRO A 137 -8.45 -13.89 -1.85
N PRO A 138 -7.47 -13.08 -1.44
CA PRO A 138 -6.08 -13.54 -1.37
C PRO A 138 -5.94 -14.77 -0.46
N PRO A 139 -5.16 -15.80 -0.84
CA PRO A 139 -4.73 -16.82 0.09
C PRO A 139 -4.04 -16.15 1.28
N SER A 140 -4.56 -16.37 2.49
CA SER A 140 -4.10 -15.66 3.67
C SER A 140 -4.24 -16.51 4.92
N VAL A 141 -3.35 -16.25 5.88
CA VAL A 141 -3.45 -16.75 7.26
C VAL A 141 -4.48 -15.98 8.08
N TYR A 142 -4.91 -14.82 7.59
CA TYR A 142 -5.92 -13.98 8.25
C TYR A 142 -7.33 -14.52 7.98
N ASP A 143 -8.21 -14.38 8.96
CA ASP A 143 -9.61 -14.74 8.80
C ASP A 143 -10.33 -13.71 7.92
N LEU A 144 -10.66 -14.13 6.69
CA LEU A 144 -11.42 -13.38 5.69
C LEU A 144 -12.80 -14.02 5.45
N THR A 145 -13.28 -14.84 6.38
CA THR A 145 -14.54 -15.57 6.23
C THR A 145 -15.69 -14.60 5.96
N GLY A 146 -16.45 -14.88 4.89
CA GLY A 146 -17.59 -14.06 4.48
C GLY A 146 -17.26 -12.82 3.66
N LEU A 147 -15.98 -12.57 3.33
CA LEU A 147 -15.58 -11.50 2.44
C LEU A 147 -15.23 -12.04 1.04
N ASN A 148 -15.67 -11.35 -0.01
CA ASN A 148 -15.18 -11.60 -1.38
C ASN A 148 -13.92 -10.75 -1.68
N ALA A 149 -13.34 -10.88 -2.88
CA ALA A 149 -12.14 -10.13 -3.24
C ALA A 149 -12.34 -8.60 -3.22
N ALA A 150 -13.49 -8.10 -3.68
CA ALA A 150 -13.83 -6.68 -3.62
C ALA A 150 -13.98 -6.17 -2.17
N ASP A 151 -14.55 -6.98 -1.28
CA ASP A 151 -14.67 -6.67 0.14
C ASP A 151 -13.29 -6.60 0.80
N VAL A 152 -12.35 -7.48 0.44
CA VAL A 152 -10.95 -7.38 0.89
C VAL A 152 -10.27 -6.12 0.35
N PHE A 153 -10.54 -5.76 -0.90
CA PHE A 153 -10.04 -4.51 -1.47
C PHE A 153 -10.54 -3.27 -0.73
N CYS A 154 -11.74 -3.31 -0.14
CA CYS A 154 -12.21 -2.24 0.74
C CYS A 154 -11.28 -2.05 1.95
N GLY A 155 -10.73 -3.15 2.49
CA GLY A 155 -9.71 -3.10 3.54
C GLY A 155 -8.41 -2.45 3.07
N TYR A 156 -8.02 -2.65 1.82
CA TYR A 156 -6.86 -1.97 1.23
C TYR A 156 -7.08 -0.46 1.12
N LEU A 157 -8.30 -0.03 0.78
CA LEU A 157 -8.65 1.39 0.77
C LEU A 157 -8.75 1.99 2.17
N MET A 158 -9.19 1.21 3.18
CA MET A 158 -9.12 1.62 4.58
C MET A 158 -7.68 1.86 5.02
N LEU A 159 -6.77 0.95 4.66
CA LEU A 159 -5.33 1.13 4.90
C LEU A 159 -4.82 2.39 4.23
N ASP A 160 -5.14 2.60 2.95
CA ASP A 160 -4.71 3.80 2.21
C ASP A 160 -5.19 5.08 2.91
N ALA A 161 -6.39 5.09 3.48
CA ALA A 161 -6.88 6.18 4.31
C ALA A 161 -6.09 6.32 5.62
N LEU A 162 -5.86 5.22 6.33
CA LEU A 162 -5.16 5.18 7.61
C LEU A 162 -3.73 5.75 7.50
N VAL A 163 -2.97 5.30 6.49
CA VAL A 163 -1.58 5.74 6.28
C VAL A 163 -1.45 6.92 5.32
N SER A 164 -2.57 7.41 4.79
CA SER A 164 -2.63 8.40 3.70
C SER A 164 -1.74 8.03 2.51
N ASN A 165 -1.88 6.80 2.02
CA ASN A 165 -1.27 6.38 0.77
C ASN A 165 -1.92 7.15 -0.38
N GLN A 166 -1.10 7.80 -1.20
CA GLN A 166 -1.57 8.65 -2.29
C GLN A 166 -1.26 8.07 -3.67
N ASP A 167 -0.83 6.82 -3.74
CA ASP A 167 -0.35 6.20 -4.98
C ASP A 167 -1.04 4.86 -5.28
N ARG A 168 -2.30 4.67 -4.84
CA ARG A 168 -3.12 3.51 -5.25
C ARG A 168 -3.64 3.67 -6.68
N HIS A 169 -2.74 3.65 -7.65
CA HIS A 169 -3.08 3.58 -9.07
C HIS A 169 -3.31 2.14 -9.52
N HIS A 170 -3.82 1.98 -10.73
CA HIS A 170 -4.15 0.69 -11.36
C HIS A 170 -3.01 -0.33 -11.55
N GLU A 171 -1.75 0.00 -11.24
CA GLU A 171 -0.65 -0.97 -11.25
C GLU A 171 -0.19 -1.33 -9.82
N ASN A 172 -0.63 -0.56 -8.82
CA ASN A 172 -0.42 -0.84 -7.39
C ASN A 172 -1.54 -1.71 -6.82
N TRP A 173 -2.16 -2.54 -7.64
CA TRP A 173 -2.93 -3.72 -7.26
C TRP A 173 -3.00 -4.67 -8.44
N ALA A 174 -3.23 -5.96 -8.17
CA ALA A 174 -3.22 -7.01 -9.18
C ALA A 174 -4.05 -8.21 -8.74
N ILE A 175 -4.29 -9.12 -9.67
CA ILE A 175 -4.72 -10.49 -9.37
C ILE A 175 -3.61 -11.48 -9.70
N MET A 176 -3.60 -12.61 -9.03
CA MET A 176 -2.79 -13.78 -9.37
C MET A 176 -3.64 -14.70 -10.25
N LEU A 177 -3.12 -15.11 -11.40
CA LEU A 177 -3.76 -16.08 -12.30
C LEU A 177 -2.88 -17.32 -12.45
N ASN A 178 -3.44 -18.48 -12.19
CA ASN A 178 -2.84 -19.76 -12.58
C ASN A 178 -3.26 -20.07 -14.02
N ASN A 179 -2.30 -20.13 -14.95
CA ASN A 179 -2.61 -20.36 -16.37
C ASN A 179 -3.01 -21.82 -16.68
N GLU A 180 -2.67 -22.77 -15.81
CA GLU A 180 -3.00 -24.19 -16.00
C GLU A 180 -4.41 -24.50 -15.48
N THR A 181 -4.76 -23.99 -14.30
CA THR A 181 -6.05 -24.27 -13.64
C THR A 181 -7.12 -23.21 -13.92
N GLY A 182 -6.71 -22.00 -14.33
CA GLY A 182 -7.58 -20.84 -14.50
C GLY A 182 -7.97 -20.15 -13.19
N GLU A 183 -7.45 -20.60 -12.05
CA GLU A 183 -7.75 -20.02 -10.74
C GLU A 183 -7.24 -18.59 -10.63
N GLN A 184 -8.07 -17.71 -10.07
CA GLN A 184 -7.76 -16.30 -9.87
C GLN A 184 -7.96 -15.90 -8.42
N PHE A 185 -7.00 -15.15 -7.89
CA PHE A 185 -7.06 -14.59 -6.55
C PHE A 185 -6.65 -13.12 -6.59
N LEU A 186 -7.27 -12.28 -5.76
CA LEU A 186 -6.72 -10.94 -5.51
C LEU A 186 -5.31 -11.07 -4.91
N CYS A 187 -4.35 -10.26 -5.36
CA CYS A 187 -3.04 -10.21 -4.73
C CYS A 187 -3.13 -9.62 -3.31
N PRO A 188 -2.32 -10.10 -2.35
CA PRO A 188 -2.03 -9.35 -1.13
C PRO A 188 -1.60 -7.91 -1.46
N THR A 189 -1.96 -6.93 -0.63
CA THR A 189 -1.62 -5.52 -0.93
C THR A 189 -0.10 -5.27 -0.88
N TYR A 190 0.40 -4.42 -1.78
CA TYR A 190 1.82 -4.06 -1.90
C TYR A 190 1.97 -2.58 -2.31
N ASP A 191 3.22 -2.10 -2.32
CA ASP A 191 3.66 -0.73 -2.63
C ASP A 191 2.94 0.40 -1.88
N HIS A 192 3.32 0.60 -0.61
CA HIS A 192 2.77 1.64 0.27
C HIS A 192 3.79 2.72 0.64
N ALA A 193 4.95 2.77 0.01
CA ALA A 193 6.00 3.74 0.30
C ALA A 193 5.53 5.19 0.17
N ALA A 194 4.51 5.46 -0.66
CA ALA A 194 3.88 6.76 -0.87
C ALA A 194 2.95 7.23 0.28
N SER A 195 3.29 6.86 1.52
CA SER A 195 2.46 7.06 2.72
C SER A 195 3.18 7.84 3.84
N LEU A 196 2.49 8.07 4.95
CA LEU A 196 3.07 8.47 6.25
C LEU A 196 3.91 9.76 6.26
N GLY A 197 3.73 10.65 5.28
CA GLY A 197 4.49 11.90 5.19
C GLY A 197 6.00 11.68 4.98
N ARG A 198 6.39 10.57 4.34
CA ARG A 198 7.80 10.17 4.13
C ARG A 198 8.71 11.19 3.44
N GLU A 199 8.15 12.08 2.62
CA GLU A 199 8.89 13.13 1.89
C GLU A 199 9.01 14.45 2.65
N MET A 200 8.29 14.59 3.76
CA MET A 200 8.33 15.82 4.57
C MET A 200 9.72 16.02 5.18
N LEU A 201 10.18 17.25 5.30
CA LEU A 201 11.43 17.57 6.01
C LEU A 201 11.19 17.65 7.52
N ASP A 202 12.22 17.38 8.32
CA ASP A 202 12.11 17.40 9.78
C ASP A 202 11.73 18.78 10.34
N ASP A 203 12.18 19.86 9.70
CA ASP A 203 11.77 21.23 10.07
C ASP A 203 10.26 21.44 9.89
N GLU A 204 9.69 20.95 8.78
CA GLU A 204 8.25 21.02 8.56
C GLU A 204 7.49 20.12 9.53
N ARG A 205 7.99 18.90 9.81
CA ARG A 205 7.38 18.01 10.81
C ARG A 205 7.34 18.69 12.17
N ASN A 206 8.46 19.27 12.61
CA ASN A 206 8.57 19.98 13.88
C ASN A 206 7.66 21.21 13.93
N GLU A 207 7.53 21.97 12.84
CA GLU A 207 6.56 23.07 12.75
C GLU A 207 5.14 22.54 12.97
N ARG A 208 4.72 21.54 12.19
CA ARG A 208 3.35 20.98 12.26
C ARG A 208 3.02 20.37 13.62
N LEU A 209 4.01 19.81 14.31
CA LEU A 209 3.87 19.21 15.64
C LEU A 209 3.66 20.27 16.74
N ASN A 210 4.19 21.49 16.57
CA ASN A 210 4.23 22.50 17.63
C ASN A 210 3.42 23.77 17.30
N THR A 211 2.94 23.91 16.07
CA THR A 211 2.24 25.11 15.60
C THR A 211 0.88 25.31 16.26
N LYS A 212 0.54 26.58 16.50
CA LYS A 212 -0.79 27.02 16.93
C LYS A 212 -1.74 27.27 15.76
N ASP A 213 -1.23 27.33 14.52
CA ASP A 213 -2.08 27.48 13.33
C ASP A 213 -2.78 26.16 13.01
N LYS A 214 -4.09 26.11 13.25
CA LYS A 214 -4.94 24.95 12.97
C LYS A 214 -4.86 24.46 11.52
N ASN A 215 -4.57 25.35 10.56
CA ASN A 215 -4.44 25.00 9.15
C ASN A 215 -3.11 24.29 8.82
N ARG A 216 -2.15 24.33 9.74
CA ARG A 216 -0.84 23.69 9.61
C ARG A 216 -0.74 22.38 10.40
N GLN A 217 -1.61 22.18 11.38
CA GLN A 217 -1.65 20.97 12.19
C GLN A 217 -2.00 19.70 11.39
N ILE A 218 -1.63 18.56 11.97
CA ILE A 218 -1.81 17.21 11.41
C ILE A 218 -3.24 16.95 10.88
N PRO A 219 -4.34 17.30 11.59
CA PRO A 219 -5.70 17.11 11.06
C PRO A 219 -5.96 17.82 9.73
N CYS A 220 -5.39 19.01 9.51
CA CYS A 220 -5.50 19.70 8.23
C CYS A 220 -4.62 19.07 7.15
N PHE A 221 -3.45 18.56 7.52
CA PHE A 221 -2.55 17.84 6.62
C PHE A 221 -3.22 16.58 6.05
N VAL A 222 -3.72 15.69 6.92
CA VAL A 222 -4.27 14.40 6.48
C VAL A 222 -5.59 14.51 5.72
N ARG A 223 -6.36 15.58 5.91
CA ARG A 223 -7.60 15.83 5.15
C ARG A 223 -7.37 16.10 3.67
N LYS A 224 -6.13 16.40 3.26
CA LYS A 224 -5.79 16.71 1.87
C LYS A 224 -5.33 15.50 1.07
N ALA A 225 -5.11 14.36 1.72
CA ALA A 225 -4.62 13.15 1.07
C ALA A 225 -5.63 12.64 0.04
N ARG A 226 -5.21 12.57 -1.22
CA ARG A 226 -6.00 12.04 -2.33
C ARG A 226 -5.55 10.64 -2.70
N SER A 227 -6.51 9.78 -2.96
CA SER A 227 -6.26 8.51 -3.64
C SER A 227 -5.93 8.77 -5.12
N GLU A 228 -5.65 7.70 -5.87
CA GLU A 228 -5.63 7.70 -7.34
C GLU A 228 -6.89 7.02 -7.91
N LEU A 229 -7.97 6.92 -7.11
CA LEU A 229 -9.28 6.43 -7.55
C LEU A 229 -10.30 7.56 -7.67
N PHE A 230 -11.08 7.52 -8.74
CA PHE A 230 -12.14 8.49 -9.02
C PHE A 230 -13.51 7.97 -8.55
N LYS A 231 -14.44 8.89 -8.31
CA LYS A 231 -15.85 8.53 -8.13
C LYS A 231 -16.49 8.26 -9.50
N ALA A 232 -16.33 9.20 -10.43
CA ALA A 232 -16.73 9.06 -11.82
C ALA A 232 -15.61 9.48 -12.78
N LYS A 233 -15.57 8.88 -13.98
CA LYS A 233 -14.58 9.24 -15.02
C LYS A 233 -14.64 10.68 -15.49
N THR A 234 -15.78 11.35 -15.27
CA THR A 234 -15.98 12.77 -15.58
C THR A 234 -15.35 13.72 -14.55
N ASP A 235 -14.96 13.20 -13.38
CA ASP A 235 -14.43 14.04 -12.31
C ASP A 235 -13.03 14.55 -12.63
N LYS A 236 -12.75 15.79 -12.19
CA LYS A 236 -11.46 16.44 -12.43
C LYS A 236 -10.36 15.98 -11.47
N LYS A 237 -10.75 15.44 -10.31
CA LYS A 237 -9.84 15.04 -9.22
C LYS A 237 -10.26 13.68 -8.68
N PRO A 238 -9.31 12.83 -8.28
CA PRO A 238 -9.63 11.60 -7.58
C PRO A 238 -10.18 11.92 -6.18
N LEU A 239 -10.84 10.94 -5.58
CA LEU A 239 -11.40 11.00 -4.22
C LEU A 239 -10.29 11.21 -3.18
N LEU A 240 -10.62 11.88 -2.08
CA LEU A 240 -9.80 11.79 -0.87
C LEU A 240 -9.71 10.33 -0.41
N THR A 241 -8.64 9.95 0.27
CA THR A 241 -8.46 8.55 0.70
C THR A 241 -9.60 8.04 1.58
N VAL A 242 -10.07 8.85 2.53
CA VAL A 242 -11.25 8.55 3.36
C VAL A 242 -12.53 8.44 2.52
N GLU A 243 -12.73 9.35 1.55
CA GLU A 243 -13.91 9.31 0.67
C GLU A 243 -13.90 8.06 -0.23
N ALA A 244 -12.71 7.62 -0.68
CA ALA A 244 -12.56 6.41 -1.47
C ALA A 244 -12.95 5.16 -0.67
N PHE A 245 -12.53 5.06 0.59
CA PHE A 245 -12.97 3.98 1.48
C PHE A 245 -14.49 4.04 1.75
N GLN A 246 -15.02 5.21 2.11
CA GLN A 246 -16.46 5.39 2.37
C GLN A 246 -17.32 5.01 1.16
N HIS A 247 -16.90 5.43 -0.04
CA HIS A 247 -17.56 5.06 -1.30
C HIS A 247 -17.43 3.56 -1.59
N ALA A 248 -16.30 2.93 -1.24
CA ALA A 248 -16.09 1.51 -1.47
C ALA A 248 -17.00 0.62 -0.61
N VAL A 249 -17.23 1.01 0.64
CA VAL A 249 -18.07 0.24 1.57
C VAL A 249 -19.56 0.60 1.52
N GLU A 250 -19.95 1.55 0.67
CA GLU A 250 -21.35 1.90 0.44
C GLU A 250 -22.13 0.68 -0.07
N GLY A 251 -23.10 0.21 0.72
CA GLY A 251 -23.86 -1.01 0.42
C GLY A 251 -23.15 -2.34 0.78
N ARG A 252 -21.91 -2.31 1.28
CA ARG A 252 -21.13 -3.50 1.69
C ARG A 252 -21.01 -3.60 3.20
N VAL A 253 -22.11 -3.96 3.86
CA VAL A 253 -22.18 -4.04 5.33
C VAL A 253 -21.13 -4.99 5.90
N ALA A 254 -20.95 -6.17 5.30
CA ALA A 254 -19.96 -7.15 5.75
C ALA A 254 -18.52 -6.60 5.70
N ALA A 255 -18.12 -5.97 4.58
CA ALA A 255 -16.81 -5.36 4.43
C ALA A 255 -16.62 -4.21 5.44
N ARG A 256 -17.60 -3.31 5.55
CA ARG A 256 -17.57 -2.18 6.47
C ARG A 256 -17.36 -2.65 7.90
N ASP A 257 -18.21 -3.55 8.37
CA ASP A 257 -18.25 -3.98 9.77
C ASP A 257 -16.98 -4.80 10.11
N HIS A 258 -16.49 -5.61 9.17
CA HIS A 258 -15.23 -6.33 9.34
C HIS A 258 -14.06 -5.35 9.50
N TRP A 259 -13.85 -4.45 8.54
CA TRP A 259 -12.65 -3.60 8.51
C TRP A 259 -12.68 -2.52 9.59
N LEU A 260 -13.82 -1.86 9.81
CA LEU A 260 -13.96 -0.91 10.92
C LEU A 260 -13.91 -1.62 12.28
N GLY A 261 -14.39 -2.86 12.38
CA GLY A 261 -14.21 -3.71 13.56
C GLY A 261 -12.73 -3.92 13.88
N LYS A 262 -11.91 -4.32 12.89
CA LYS A 262 -10.45 -4.45 13.04
C LYS A 262 -9.78 -3.11 13.41
N LEU A 263 -10.21 -2.01 12.80
CA LEU A 263 -9.66 -0.69 13.08
C LEU A 263 -9.99 -0.20 14.50
N SER A 264 -11.19 -0.53 15.00
CA SER A 264 -11.63 -0.11 16.33
C SER A 264 -10.76 -0.68 17.45
N VAL A 265 -10.27 -1.92 17.28
CA VAL A 265 -9.40 -2.61 18.25
C VAL A 265 -7.92 -2.24 18.12
N LEU A 266 -7.50 -1.55 17.04
CA LEU A 266 -6.14 -1.04 16.90
C LEU A 266 -5.88 0.06 17.93
N THR A 267 -5.03 -0.20 18.92
CA THR A 267 -4.80 0.75 20.02
C THR A 267 -3.74 1.81 19.67
N GLU A 268 -3.75 2.93 20.39
CA GLU A 268 -2.72 3.96 20.28
C GLU A 268 -1.33 3.43 20.63
N ASP A 269 -1.23 2.54 21.62
CA ASP A 269 0.02 1.87 22.01
C ASP A 269 0.54 0.99 20.88
N SER A 270 -0.33 0.17 20.27
CA SER A 270 0.06 -0.67 19.13
C SER A 270 0.54 0.16 17.93
N ILE A 271 -0.11 1.29 17.64
CA ILE A 271 0.34 2.21 16.58
C ILE A 271 1.72 2.79 16.94
N THR A 272 1.87 3.28 18.17
CA THR A 272 3.14 3.83 18.68
C THR A 272 4.28 2.81 18.60
N ASP A 273 3.99 1.56 18.96
CA ASP A 273 4.95 0.45 18.94
C ASP A 273 5.44 0.12 17.53
N VAL A 274 4.57 0.20 16.52
CA VAL A 274 4.97 0.01 15.11
C VAL A 274 6.08 0.99 14.75
N PHE A 275 5.90 2.26 15.09
CA PHE A 275 6.89 3.29 14.78
C PHE A 275 8.11 3.17 15.66
N ASN A 276 7.97 2.90 16.98
CA ASN A 276 9.09 2.77 17.93
C ASN A 276 10.06 1.63 17.59
N GLN A 277 9.58 0.57 16.94
CA GLN A 277 10.43 -0.54 16.52
C GLN A 277 11.36 -0.19 15.36
N VAL A 278 11.11 0.87 14.60
CA VAL A 278 12.03 1.29 13.52
C VAL A 278 13.35 1.81 14.12
N PRO A 279 14.53 1.32 13.67
CA PRO A 279 15.82 1.83 14.14
C PRO A 279 15.98 3.35 13.94
N SER A 280 16.64 4.02 14.89
CA SER A 280 16.91 5.47 14.80
C SER A 280 17.79 5.86 13.62
N SER A 281 18.58 4.93 13.08
CA SER A 281 19.32 5.11 11.83
C SER A 281 18.42 5.24 10.60
N CYS A 282 17.18 4.75 10.67
CA CYS A 282 16.24 4.72 9.55
C CYS A 282 15.21 5.84 9.60
N ILE A 283 14.82 6.29 10.79
CA ILE A 283 13.77 7.30 11.00
C ILE A 283 14.18 8.27 12.12
N SER A 284 14.00 9.57 11.88
CA SER A 284 14.21 10.60 12.91
C SER A 284 13.08 10.60 13.93
N ASP A 285 13.33 11.18 15.12
CA ASP A 285 12.31 11.25 16.17
C ASP A 285 11.10 12.12 15.77
N SER A 286 11.32 13.19 15.00
CA SER A 286 10.25 14.04 14.48
C SER A 286 9.41 13.30 13.43
N ALA A 287 10.03 12.51 12.54
CA ALA A 287 9.34 11.63 11.60
C ALA A 287 8.51 10.57 12.32
N ARG A 288 9.09 9.92 13.32
CA ARG A 288 8.41 8.91 14.15
C ARG A 288 7.17 9.49 14.82
N ARG A 289 7.31 10.62 15.51
CA ARG A 289 6.21 11.29 16.21
C ARG A 289 5.14 11.79 15.24
N PHE A 290 5.54 12.40 14.13
CA PHE A 290 4.61 12.91 13.12
C PHE A 290 3.79 11.78 12.51
N ALA A 291 4.43 10.70 12.05
CA ALA A 291 3.75 9.57 11.42
C ALA A 291 2.80 8.84 12.40
N THR A 292 3.22 8.69 13.66
CA THR A 292 2.38 8.11 14.73
C THR A 292 1.07 8.89 14.90
N LEU A 293 1.18 10.21 15.12
CA LEU A 293 0.01 11.08 15.31
C LEU A 293 -0.87 11.19 14.05
N MET A 294 -0.25 11.10 12.88
CA MET A 294 -0.95 11.07 11.59
C MET A 294 -1.85 9.83 11.47
N VAL A 295 -1.34 8.65 11.81
CA VAL A 295 -2.12 7.39 11.82
C VAL A 295 -3.24 7.45 12.85
N MET A 296 -2.96 7.97 14.05
CA MET A 296 -3.98 8.13 15.10
C MET A 296 -5.12 9.06 14.66
N GLU A 297 -4.81 10.19 14.02
CA GLU A 297 -5.83 11.11 13.51
C GLU A 297 -6.64 10.50 12.37
N ASN A 298 -6.01 9.76 11.45
CA ASN A 298 -6.76 9.06 10.40
C ASN A 298 -7.62 7.93 10.94
N ARG A 299 -7.12 7.17 11.92
CA ARG A 299 -7.93 6.16 12.64
C ARG A 299 -9.16 6.81 13.25
N ARG A 300 -9.00 7.92 13.97
CA ARG A 300 -10.11 8.70 14.54
C ARG A 300 -11.12 9.07 13.46
N ARG A 301 -10.67 9.68 12.36
CA ARG A 301 -11.52 10.11 11.23
C ARG A 301 -12.26 8.98 10.51
N LEU A 302 -11.70 7.77 10.50
CA LEU A 302 -12.32 6.59 9.89
C LEU A 302 -13.41 5.96 10.78
N LEU A 303 -13.35 6.20 12.09
CA LEU A 303 -14.29 5.69 13.09
C LEU A 303 -15.39 6.72 13.45
N GLU A 304 -15.33 7.93 12.89
CA GLU A 304 -16.38 8.96 12.96
C GLU A 304 -17.48 8.72 11.92
#